data_AF-A0A8X6G823-F1
#
_entry.id   AF-A0A8X6G823-F1
#
_cell.length_a   1.000
_cell.length_b   1.000
_cell.length_c   1.000
_cell.angle_alpha   90.00
_cell.angle_beta   90.00
_cell.angle_gamma   90.00
#
_symmetry.space_group_name_H-M   'P 1'
#
loop_
_entity.id
_entity.type
_entity.pdbx_description
1 polymer ?
#
loop_
_entity_poly.entity_id
_entity_poly.type
_entity_poly.pdbx_seq_one_letter_code
_entity_poly.pdbx_strand_id
1 'polypeptide(L)'
;MNDGKEITPNRIDEIISAEIPDIEIDKDLHDIVSKNMIHCPCGSLNNNSLCMLDRKCTKRYPRDLLAETITGNDGYLLYRRRSTEDGGKSIALKVLNNTIHVDNRSTPYSPLLLKTYNAHINVEYCNSQ
;
A
#
# COMPACT_ATOMS: atom_id res chain seq x y z
N MET A 1 22.47 -28.70 6.59
CA MET A 1 22.28 -27.85 5.40
C MET A 1 20.99 -27.10 5.62
N ASN A 2 21.06 -25.86 6.12
CA ASN A 2 19.89 -25.00 6.22
C ASN A 2 19.81 -24.25 4.91
N ASP A 3 18.91 -24.63 4.01
CA ASP A 3 18.52 -23.80 2.87
C ASP A 3 17.61 -22.65 3.35
N GLY A 4 18.10 -21.91 4.35
CA GLY A 4 17.47 -20.71 4.87
C GLY A 4 17.61 -19.63 3.81
N LYS A 5 16.65 -19.58 2.89
CA LYS A 5 16.56 -18.53 1.88
C LYS A 5 16.47 -17.20 2.62
N GLU A 6 17.56 -16.43 2.59
CA GLU A 6 17.64 -15.10 3.18
C GLU A 6 16.46 -14.26 2.66
N ILE A 7 15.65 -13.73 3.57
CA ILE A 7 14.53 -12.87 3.22
C ILE A 7 15.12 -11.52 2.83
N THR A 8 15.07 -11.22 1.53
CA THR A 8 15.53 -9.93 1.00
C THR A 8 14.32 -9.01 0.72
N PRO A 9 14.50 -7.68 0.77
CA PRO A 9 13.47 -6.72 0.37
C PRO A 9 12.83 -7.04 -0.99
N ASN A 10 13.65 -7.40 -1.99
CA ASN A 10 13.16 -7.77 -3.32
C ASN A 10 12.24 -9.00 -3.30
N ARG A 11 12.57 -10.01 -2.48
CA ARG A 11 11.72 -11.20 -2.36
C ARG A 11 10.40 -10.91 -1.66
N ILE A 12 10.38 -9.94 -0.75
CA ILE A 12 9.13 -9.45 -0.13
C ILE A 12 8.30 -8.71 -1.17
N ASP A 13 8.91 -7.83 -1.96
CA ASP A 13 8.23 -7.04 -3.00
C ASP A 13 7.57 -7.90 -4.09
N GLU A 14 8.09 -9.11 -4.34
CA GLU A 14 7.48 -10.09 -5.24
C GLU A 14 6.14 -10.65 -4.71
N ILE A 15 5.93 -10.62 -3.39
CA ILE A 15 4.79 -11.27 -2.72
C ILE A 15 3.79 -10.23 -2.19
N ILE A 16 4.31 -9.11 -1.66
CA ILE A 16 3.57 -8.04 -1.02
C ILE A 16 3.96 -6.70 -1.66
N SER A 17 2.96 -5.91 -2.03
CA SER A 17 3.14 -4.55 -2.54
C SER A 17 2.27 -3.57 -1.76
N ALA A 18 2.69 -2.31 -1.70
CA ALA A 18 1.87 -1.19 -1.23
C ALA A 18 1.78 -0.09 -2.30
N GLU A 19 2.08 -0.43 -3.55
CA GLU A 19 2.03 0.46 -4.71
C GLU A 19 0.72 0.27 -5.48
N ILE A 20 0.29 1.28 -6.23
CA ILE A 20 -0.79 1.14 -7.20
C ILE A 20 -0.19 0.47 -8.45
N PRO A 21 -0.74 -0.68 -8.91
CA PRO A 21 -0.26 -1.36 -10.12
C PRO A 21 -0.33 -0.46 -11.36
N ASP A 22 0.49 -0.74 -12.36
CA ASP A 22 0.34 -0.07 -13.65
C ASP A 22 -0.88 -0.64 -14.40
N ILE A 23 -1.78 0.24 -14.82
CA ILE A 23 -3.00 -0.14 -15.56
C ILE A 23 -2.68 -0.81 -16.91
N GLU A 24 -1.56 -0.46 -17.53
CA GLU A 24 -1.15 -1.03 -18.82
C GLU A 24 -0.51 -2.43 -18.66
N ILE A 25 -0.02 -2.75 -17.46
CA ILE A 25 0.59 -4.06 -17.17
C ILE A 25 -0.44 -5.03 -16.61
N ASP A 26 -1.27 -4.57 -15.67
CA ASP A 26 -2.22 -5.42 -14.95
C ASP A 26 -3.47 -4.64 -14.55
N LYS A 27 -4.33 -4.40 -15.54
CA LYS A 27 -5.59 -3.68 -15.37
C LYS A 27 -6.48 -4.27 -14.27
N ASP A 28 -6.60 -5.59 -14.22
CA ASP A 28 -7.46 -6.26 -13.24
C ASP A 28 -6.96 -5.98 -11.82
N LEU A 29 -5.65 -6.12 -11.57
CA LEU A 29 -5.10 -5.80 -10.26
C LEU A 29 -5.20 -4.30 -9.95
N HIS A 30 -4.92 -3.44 -10.93
CA HIS A 30 -5.05 -1.99 -10.78
C HIS A 30 -6.46 -1.62 -10.31
N ASP A 31 -7.50 -2.17 -10.94
CA ASP A 31 -8.89 -1.87 -10.61
C ASP A 31 -9.26 -2.40 -9.21
N ILE A 32 -8.80 -3.61 -8.86
CA ILE A 32 -9.00 -4.18 -7.52
C ILE A 32 -8.30 -3.34 -6.44
N VAL A 33 -7.04 -2.95 -6.65
CA VAL A 33 -6.27 -2.13 -5.70
C VAL A 33 -6.87 -0.75 -5.56
N SER A 34 -7.22 -0.10 -6.67
CA SER A 34 -7.84 1.23 -6.69
C SER A 34 -9.16 1.25 -5.91
N LYS A 35 -9.94 0.17 -6.02
CA LYS A 35 -11.23 0.03 -5.34
C LYS A 35 -11.10 -0.37 -3.87
N ASN A 36 -10.24 -1.35 -3.57
CA ASN A 36 -10.26 -2.04 -2.29
C ASN A 36 -9.09 -1.70 -1.37
N MET A 37 -7.97 -1.18 -1.87
CA MET A 37 -6.74 -1.03 -1.07
C MET A 37 -6.34 0.41 -0.81
N ILE A 38 -6.96 1.38 -1.49
CA ILE A 38 -6.74 2.78 -1.19
C ILE A 38 -7.37 3.10 0.16
N HIS A 39 -6.56 3.59 1.09
CA HIS A 39 -7.09 4.14 2.32
C HIS A 39 -7.94 5.37 1.97
N CYS A 40 -9.22 5.31 2.31
CA CYS A 40 -10.17 6.40 2.13
C CYS A 40 -9.54 7.74 2.56
N PRO A 41 -9.83 8.87 1.88
CA PRO A 41 -9.27 10.16 2.27
C PRO A 41 -9.43 10.38 3.77
N CYS A 42 -8.34 10.75 4.43
CA CYS A 42 -8.29 11.05 5.85
C CYS A 42 -7.25 12.13 6.09
N GLY A 43 -7.02 12.51 7.34
CA GLY A 43 -6.09 13.58 7.66
C GLY A 43 -6.61 14.92 7.19
N SER A 44 -5.74 15.69 6.54
CA SER A 44 -6.08 16.99 5.94
C SER A 44 -7.12 16.89 4.83
N LEU A 45 -7.22 15.74 4.14
CA LEU A 45 -8.15 15.54 3.03
C LEU A 45 -9.59 15.28 3.52
N ASN A 46 -9.76 14.67 4.70
CA ASN A 46 -11.06 14.46 5.31
C ASN A 46 -10.92 14.16 6.80
N ASN A 47 -11.20 15.16 7.64
CA ASN A 47 -11.14 15.01 9.10
C ASN A 47 -12.34 14.24 9.69
N ASN A 48 -13.37 13.97 8.90
CA ASN A 48 -14.60 13.28 9.35
C ASN A 48 -14.55 11.76 9.12
N SER A 49 -13.46 11.23 8.56
CA SER A 49 -13.30 9.79 8.34
C SER A 49 -13.27 9.03 9.67
N LEU A 50 -13.88 7.84 9.71
CA LEU A 50 -13.96 7.00 10.92
C LEU A 50 -12.60 6.62 11.52
N CYS A 51 -11.54 6.67 10.72
CA CYS A 51 -10.18 6.43 11.19
C CYS A 51 -9.55 7.62 11.92
N MET A 52 -10.20 8.79 11.97
CA MET A 52 -9.67 10.01 12.56
C MET A 52 -9.92 10.09 14.06
N LEU A 53 -8.87 10.43 14.81
CA LEU A 53 -8.92 10.78 16.24
C LEU A 53 -7.97 11.97 16.46
N ASP A 54 -8.41 13.02 17.14
CA ASP A 54 -7.62 14.23 17.41
C ASP A 54 -6.92 14.80 16.16
N ARG A 55 -7.65 14.84 15.03
CA ARG A 55 -7.16 15.27 13.71
C ARG A 55 -6.01 14.44 13.12
N LYS A 56 -5.77 13.24 13.65
CA LYS A 56 -4.78 12.29 13.16
C LYS A 56 -5.45 10.98 12.75
N CYS A 57 -4.98 10.38 11.66
CA CYS A 57 -5.43 9.05 11.30
C CYS A 57 -4.85 8.03 12.27
N THR A 58 -5.71 7.31 12.99
CA THR A 58 -5.33 6.23 13.93
C THR A 58 -4.61 5.07 13.23
N LYS A 59 -4.79 4.93 11.91
CA LYS A 59 -4.12 3.95 11.05
C LYS A 59 -2.83 4.49 10.41
N ARG A 60 -2.41 5.71 10.79
CA ARG A 60 -1.16 6.37 10.36
C ARG A 60 -1.06 6.60 8.84
N TYR A 61 -2.16 7.01 8.21
CA TYR A 61 -2.16 7.46 6.81
C TYR A 61 -2.15 8.99 6.70
N PRO A 62 -1.62 9.54 5.60
CA PRO A 62 -0.86 8.85 4.54
C PRO A 62 0.48 8.27 5.06
N ARG A 63 0.94 7.16 4.46
CA ARG A 63 2.27 6.58 4.76
C ARG A 63 3.35 7.33 3.97
N ASP A 64 4.59 7.29 4.46
CA ASP A 64 5.71 7.91 3.74
C ASP A 64 5.98 7.20 2.41
N LEU A 65 6.43 7.97 1.42
CA LEU A 65 6.91 7.42 0.15
C LEU A 65 8.33 6.93 0.34
N LEU A 66 8.62 5.73 -0.17
CA LEU A 66 9.90 5.05 -0.01
C LEU A 66 10.27 4.40 -1.34
N ALA A 67 11.49 4.67 -1.83
CA ALA A 67 11.99 4.12 -3.09
C ALA A 67 12.21 2.59 -3.02
N GLU A 68 12.45 2.06 -1.82
CA GLU A 68 12.75 0.65 -1.58
C GLU A 68 12.12 0.15 -0.28
N THR A 69 12.00 -1.17 -0.17
CA THR A 69 11.57 -1.83 1.07
C THR A 69 12.74 -1.86 2.06
N ILE A 70 12.52 -1.38 3.28
CA ILE A 70 13.53 -1.27 4.33
C ILE A 70 13.20 -2.27 5.44
N THR A 71 14.12 -3.17 5.75
CA THR A 71 14.01 -4.10 6.89
C THR A 71 14.54 -3.43 8.16
N GLY A 72 13.67 -3.19 9.14
CA GLY A 72 14.05 -2.63 10.43
C GLY A 72 14.68 -3.67 11.38
N ASN A 73 15.44 -3.19 12.37
CA ASN A 73 16.03 -4.02 13.43
C ASN A 73 15.00 -4.54 14.44
N ASP A 74 13.77 -4.00 14.43
CA ASP A 74 12.67 -4.36 15.32
C ASP A 74 11.74 -5.45 14.75
N GLY A 75 12.12 -6.07 13.62
CA GLY A 75 11.33 -7.10 12.94
C GLY A 75 10.20 -6.54 12.07
N TYR A 76 9.97 -5.23 12.08
CA TYR A 76 9.02 -4.56 11.19
C TYR A 76 9.74 -4.01 9.96
N LEU A 77 9.17 -4.25 8.78
CA LEU A 77 9.64 -3.64 7.56
C LEU A 77 8.77 -2.46 7.13
N LEU A 78 9.39 -1.55 6.39
CA LEU A 78 8.71 -0.48 5.68
C LEU A 78 8.68 -0.86 4.19
N TYR A 79 7.48 -0.99 3.63
CA TYR A 79 7.29 -1.35 2.23
C TYR A 79 7.67 -0.22 1.27
N ARG A 80 8.19 -0.59 0.11
CA ARG A 80 8.35 0.29 -1.04
C ARG A 80 7.03 0.94 -1.43
N ARG A 81 7.08 2.26 -1.62
CA ARG A 81 5.98 3.17 -1.96
C ARG A 81 6.54 4.30 -2.83
N ARG A 82 6.86 4.01 -4.10
CA ARG A 82 7.57 4.99 -4.94
C ARG A 82 6.74 6.23 -5.20
N SER A 83 7.40 7.39 -5.21
CA SER A 83 6.79 8.64 -5.65
C SER A 83 6.50 8.59 -7.15
N THR A 84 5.66 9.49 -7.65
CA THR A 84 5.42 9.61 -9.10
C THR A 84 6.68 9.99 -9.89
N GLU A 85 7.62 10.69 -9.25
CA GLU A 85 8.92 11.04 -9.83
C GLU A 85 9.83 9.80 -9.97
N ASP A 86 9.65 8.80 -9.10
CA ASP A 86 10.37 7.53 -9.10
C ASP A 86 9.56 6.39 -9.78
N GLY A 87 8.72 6.74 -10.74
CA GLY A 87 7.92 5.77 -11.52
C GLY A 87 6.72 5.17 -10.78
N GLY A 88 6.40 5.67 -9.58
CA GLY A 88 5.17 5.37 -8.86
C GLY A 88 3.92 5.88 -9.57
N LYS A 89 2.76 5.37 -9.15
CA LYS A 89 1.47 5.68 -9.78
C LYS A 89 0.60 6.51 -8.86
N SER A 90 -0.35 7.22 -9.47
CA SER A 90 -1.41 7.92 -8.77
C SER A 90 -2.72 7.78 -9.54
N ILE A 91 -3.84 7.84 -8.82
CA ILE A 91 -5.18 7.77 -9.40
C ILE A 91 -6.03 8.94 -8.88
N ALA A 92 -7.01 9.33 -9.70
CA ALA A 92 -8.00 10.32 -9.33
C ALA A 92 -9.26 9.63 -8.78
N LEU A 93 -9.54 9.82 -7.49
CA LEU A 93 -10.76 9.33 -6.85
C LEU A 93 -11.80 10.43 -6.81
N LYS A 94 -13.03 10.12 -7.26
CA LYS A 94 -14.19 10.99 -7.05
C LYS A 94 -14.80 10.69 -5.69
N VAL A 95 -14.76 11.68 -4.80
CA VAL A 95 -15.31 11.59 -3.44
C VAL A 95 -16.28 12.76 -3.26
N LEU A 96 -17.57 12.43 -3.17
CA LEU A 96 -18.65 13.42 -3.19
C LEU A 96 -18.54 14.32 -4.44
N ASN A 97 -18.43 15.64 -4.24
CA ASN A 97 -18.33 16.63 -5.32
C ASN A 97 -16.87 17.00 -5.66
N ASN A 98 -15.89 16.30 -5.10
CA ASN A 98 -14.48 16.60 -5.27
C ASN A 98 -13.73 15.44 -5.96
N THR A 99 -12.68 15.79 -6.70
CA THR A 99 -11.68 14.84 -7.20
C THR A 99 -10.44 14.96 -6.34
N ILE A 100 -9.98 13.82 -5.79
CA ILE A 100 -8.79 13.74 -4.93
C ILE A 100 -7.78 12.86 -5.65
N HIS A 101 -6.54 13.32 -5.76
CA HIS A 101 -5.43 12.52 -6.26
C HIS A 101 -4.77 11.77 -5.10
N VAL A 102 -4.61 10.46 -5.27
CA VAL A 102 -3.95 9.58 -4.31
C VAL A 102 -2.82 8.84 -5.01
N ASP A 103 -1.65 8.79 -4.37
CA ASP A 103 -0.44 8.14 -4.85
C ASP A 103 -0.25 6.76 -4.20
N ASN A 104 0.95 6.18 -4.32
CA ASN A 104 1.38 4.86 -3.82
C ASN A 104 1.41 4.73 -2.29
N ARG A 105 0.36 5.20 -1.62
CA ARG A 105 0.18 5.17 -0.18
C ARG A 105 -0.98 4.24 0.21
N SER A 106 -1.13 3.12 -0.49
CA SER A 106 -2.20 2.13 -0.27
C SER A 106 -1.90 1.21 0.93
N THR A 107 -2.89 0.45 1.37
CA THR A 107 -2.70 -0.64 2.33
C THR A 107 -1.88 -1.78 1.69
N PRO A 108 -0.84 -2.32 2.37
CA PRO A 108 -0.06 -3.45 1.85
C PRO A 108 -0.94 -4.66 1.50
N TYR A 109 -0.66 -5.30 0.37
CA TYR A 109 -1.49 -6.37 -0.17
C TYR A 109 -0.64 -7.41 -0.91
N SER A 110 -1.19 -8.61 -1.08
CA SER A 110 -0.64 -9.61 -1.99
C SER A 110 -1.43 -9.63 -3.31
N PRO A 111 -0.78 -9.42 -4.47
CA PRO A 111 -1.45 -9.48 -5.78
C PRO A 111 -2.26 -10.75 -5.99
N LEU A 112 -1.70 -11.90 -5.55
CA LEU A 112 -2.35 -13.20 -5.64
C LEU A 112 -3.67 -13.21 -4.87
N LEU A 113 -3.65 -12.85 -3.59
CA LEU A 113 -4.84 -12.88 -2.74
C LEU A 113 -5.91 -11.89 -3.22
N LEU A 114 -5.50 -10.71 -3.68
CA LEU A 114 -6.45 -9.74 -4.21
C LEU A 114 -7.15 -10.24 -5.46
N LYS A 115 -6.42 -10.84 -6.41
CA LYS A 115 -7.03 -11.43 -7.61
C LYS A 115 -7.93 -12.62 -7.30
N THR A 116 -7.60 -13.40 -6.28
CA THR A 116 -8.42 -14.55 -5.87
C THR A 116 -9.74 -14.12 -5.21
N TYR A 117 -9.70 -13.13 -4.33
CA TYR A 117 -10.84 -12.82 -3.46
C TYR A 117 -11.56 -11.50 -3.77
N ASN A 118 -10.95 -10.61 -4.56
CA ASN A 118 -11.50 -9.28 -4.91
C ASN A 118 -12.05 -8.52 -3.68
N ALA A 119 -11.26 -8.45 -2.61
CA ALA A 119 -11.65 -7.89 -1.32
C ALA A 119 -10.55 -6.99 -0.74
N HIS A 120 -10.88 -6.21 0.28
CA HIS A 120 -9.88 -5.45 1.06
C HIS A 120 -9.11 -6.43 1.98
N ILE A 121 -7.86 -6.77 1.62
CA ILE A 121 -7.02 -7.72 2.37
C ILE A 121 -5.69 -7.05 2.69
N ASN A 122 -5.45 -6.75 3.97
CA ASN A 122 -4.14 -6.29 4.44
C ASN A 122 -3.20 -7.49 4.60
N VAL A 123 -2.03 -7.44 3.97
CA VAL A 123 -1.01 -8.48 4.08
C VAL A 123 0.28 -7.85 4.59
N GLU A 124 0.73 -8.31 5.75
CA GLU A 124 1.98 -7.86 6.35
C GLU A 124 2.93 -9.05 6.51
N TYR A 125 4.21 -8.80 6.24
CA TYR A 125 5.26 -9.75 6.52
C TYR A 125 5.66 -9.55 7.99
N CYS A 126 5.62 -10.64 8.73
CA CYS A 126 5.97 -10.67 10.13
C CYS A 126 7.09 -11.70 10.31
N ASN A 127 8.21 -11.26 10.90
CA ASN A 127 9.27 -12.15 11.32
C ASN A 127 9.58 -11.89 12.80
N SER A 128 9.20 -12.82 13.65
CA SER A 128 9.69 -12.88 15.02
C SER A 128 11.09 -13.49 14.99
N GLN A 129 12.11 -12.68 15.27
CA GLN A 129 13.42 -13.22 15.66
C GLN A 129 13.33 -13.89 17.03
#